data_AF-A0A954IFX1-F1
#
_entry.id   AF-A0A954IFX1-F1
#
_cell.length_a   1.000
_cell.length_b   1.000
_cell.length_c   1.000
_cell.angle_alpha   90.00
_cell.angle_beta   90.00
_cell.angle_gamma   90.00
#
_symmetry.space_group_name_H-M   'P 1'
#
loop_
_entity.id
_entity.type
_entity.pdbx_description
1 polymer ?
#
loop_
_entity_poly.entity_id
_entity_poly.type
_entity_poly.pdbx_seq_one_letter_code
_entity_poly.pdbx_strand_id
1 'polypeptide(L)'
;MDITGNRMEGLQVGDMHGAFEIVQSLDEADAAATAALRLAAGGIALGLTVCGALSLVVLASIRSDESSKASRIGTEVAEEISDNTASVASAVEELSVNVRNISQSTSLASQTAQDVVRRVAATHAYSSALDRSSHEIGTIVQMIESIAEQTNLLALNATIEAARAGDAGKGFAVVAGEVKGLAQQTAEATGTITSKIASIQNTSQDLLGELREMESVVHTINESQNEIASAISQQQAAAESISCTIHSVLDSSRSLCHRLSRRSD
;
A
#
# COMPACT_ATOMS: atom_id res chain seq x y z
N MET A 1 -22.01 0.50 -2.14
CA MET A 1 -21.76 -0.21 -3.41
C MET A 1 -20.46 0.33 -3.95
N ASP A 2 -19.56 -0.54 -4.35
CA ASP A 2 -18.29 -0.19 -5.01
C ASP A 2 -18.52 0.14 -6.51
N ILE A 3 -17.51 0.69 -7.20
CA ILE A 3 -17.48 1.02 -8.65
C ILE A 3 -17.79 -0.16 -9.58
N THR A 4 -17.87 -1.38 -9.04
CA THR A 4 -18.26 -2.62 -9.72
C THR A 4 -19.70 -3.08 -9.46
N GLY A 5 -20.48 -2.37 -8.63
CA GLY A 5 -21.91 -2.65 -8.43
C GLY A 5 -22.26 -3.77 -7.44
N ASN A 6 -21.29 -4.31 -6.70
CA ASN A 6 -21.55 -5.33 -5.66
C ASN A 6 -21.90 -4.74 -4.28
N ARG A 7 -22.70 -5.49 -3.50
CA ARG A 7 -22.98 -5.19 -2.08
C ARG A 7 -21.76 -5.58 -1.24
N MET A 8 -21.18 -4.58 -0.57
CA MET A 8 -20.11 -4.73 0.41
C MET A 8 -20.69 -5.37 1.69
N GLU A 9 -20.69 -6.70 1.77
CA GLU A 9 -20.98 -7.45 3.00
C GLU A 9 -19.69 -8.17 3.42
N GLY A 10 -18.96 -7.63 4.39
CA GLY A 10 -17.76 -8.29 4.94
C GLY A 10 -16.73 -7.37 5.60
N LEU A 11 -16.59 -6.13 5.13
CA LEU A 11 -15.56 -5.22 5.65
C LEU A 11 -15.97 -4.63 7.01
N GLN A 12 -15.18 -4.89 8.05
CA GLN A 12 -15.29 -4.16 9.31
C GLN A 12 -15.04 -2.67 9.05
N VAL A 13 -15.88 -1.81 9.64
CA VAL A 13 -15.86 -0.35 9.46
C VAL A 13 -14.47 0.27 9.77
N GLY A 14 -13.59 -0.43 10.50
CA GLY A 14 -12.22 -0.02 10.79
C GLY A 14 -11.21 -0.19 9.65
N ASP A 15 -11.33 -1.22 8.80
CA ASP A 15 -10.35 -1.50 7.74
C ASP A 15 -10.53 -0.58 6.52
N MET A 16 -11.78 -0.21 6.19
CA MET A 16 -12.05 0.86 5.24
C MET A 16 -11.62 2.24 5.77
N HIS A 17 -11.62 2.45 7.09
CA HIS A 17 -11.13 3.69 7.69
C HIS A 17 -9.61 3.80 7.54
N GLY A 18 -8.86 2.73 7.81
CA GLY A 18 -7.39 2.74 7.71
C GLY A 18 -6.89 2.95 6.27
N ALA A 19 -7.50 2.30 5.28
CA ALA A 19 -7.14 2.52 3.88
C ALA A 19 -7.51 3.94 3.40
N PHE A 20 -8.66 4.46 3.83
CA PHE A 20 -9.07 5.84 3.53
C PHE A 20 -8.18 6.87 4.22
N GLU A 21 -7.73 6.62 5.45
CA GLU A 21 -6.82 7.48 6.21
C GLU A 21 -5.40 7.49 5.60
N ILE A 22 -4.93 6.36 5.05
CA ILE A 22 -3.67 6.30 4.27
C ILE A 22 -3.80 7.07 2.94
N VAL A 23 -4.90 6.87 2.20
CA VAL A 23 -5.13 7.61 0.94
C VAL A 23 -5.29 9.10 1.20
N GLN A 24 -6.03 9.49 2.24
CA GLN A 24 -6.23 10.89 2.60
C GLN A 24 -4.93 11.54 3.10
N SER A 25 -4.11 10.82 3.88
CA SER A 25 -2.80 11.33 4.31
C SER A 25 -1.79 11.43 3.16
N LEU A 26 -1.89 10.59 2.14
CA LEU A 26 -1.11 10.71 0.89
C LEU A 26 -1.58 11.89 0.03
N ASP A 27 -2.90 12.10 -0.11
CA ASP A 27 -3.47 13.27 -0.79
C ASP A 27 -3.10 14.58 -0.07
N GLU A 28 -3.12 14.58 1.27
CA GLU A 28 -2.69 15.72 2.08
C GLU A 28 -1.18 15.97 1.98
N ALA A 29 -0.36 14.91 1.92
CA ALA A 29 1.08 15.02 1.71
C ALA A 29 1.44 15.49 0.29
N ASP A 30 0.72 15.03 -0.74
CA ASP A 30 0.88 15.48 -2.14
C ASP A 30 0.39 16.91 -2.30
N ALA A 31 -0.74 17.28 -1.69
CA ALA A 31 -1.23 18.65 -1.67
C ALA A 31 -0.26 19.59 -0.94
N ALA A 32 0.33 19.14 0.18
CA ALA A 32 1.34 19.90 0.92
C ALA A 32 2.63 20.06 0.12
N ALA A 33 3.11 19.00 -0.55
CA ALA A 33 4.29 19.05 -1.41
C ALA A 33 4.05 19.96 -2.63
N THR A 34 2.88 19.87 -3.26
CA THR A 34 2.49 20.71 -4.41
C THR A 34 2.31 22.16 -3.99
N ALA A 35 1.76 22.42 -2.80
CA ALA A 35 1.66 23.76 -2.22
C ALA A 35 3.04 24.36 -1.91
N ALA A 36 3.94 23.57 -1.33
CA ALA A 36 5.33 23.97 -1.07
C ALA A 36 6.08 24.28 -2.38
N LEU A 37 5.88 23.47 -3.42
CA LEU A 37 6.47 23.68 -4.74
C LEU A 37 5.89 24.93 -5.43
N ARG A 38 4.59 25.20 -5.29
CA ARG A 38 3.95 26.43 -5.77
C ARG A 38 4.42 27.68 -5.02
N LEU A 39 4.61 27.59 -3.70
CA LEU A 39 5.19 28.66 -2.89
C LEU A 39 6.63 28.94 -3.27
N ALA A 40 7.44 27.90 -3.48
CA ALA A 40 8.81 28.02 -3.96
C ALA A 40 8.86 28.64 -5.37
N ALA A 41 8.04 28.16 -6.31
CA ALA A 41 7.91 28.73 -7.65
C ALA A 41 7.41 30.18 -7.64
N GLY A 42 6.46 30.51 -6.75
CA GLY A 42 5.97 31.87 -6.53
C GLY A 42 7.05 32.80 -5.97
N GLY A 43 7.86 32.31 -5.03
CA GLY A 43 9.03 33.02 -4.50
C GLY A 43 10.10 33.27 -5.56
N ILE A 44 10.36 32.28 -6.43
CA ILE A 44 11.29 32.42 -7.57
C ILE A 44 10.75 33.42 -8.60
N ALA A 45 9.46 33.40 -8.93
CA ALA A 45 8.83 34.33 -9.87
C ALA A 45 8.79 35.77 -9.31
N LEU A 46 8.53 35.94 -8.01
CA LEU A 46 8.65 37.22 -7.31
C LEU A 46 10.10 37.71 -7.33
N GLY A 47 11.07 36.85 -7.06
CA GLY A 47 12.50 37.17 -7.14
C GLY A 47 12.93 37.63 -8.54
N LEU A 48 12.45 36.95 -9.59
CA LEU A 48 12.73 37.32 -10.99
C LEU A 48 12.05 38.64 -11.41
N THR A 49 10.81 38.88 -10.98
CA THR A 49 10.12 40.15 -11.29
C THR A 49 10.72 41.33 -10.54
N VAL A 50 11.15 41.14 -9.29
CA VAL A 50 11.92 42.13 -8.52
C VAL A 50 13.26 42.41 -9.20
N CYS A 51 14.02 41.38 -9.59
CA CYS A 51 15.32 41.54 -10.25
C CYS A 51 15.19 42.22 -11.64
N GLY A 52 14.13 41.91 -12.40
CA GLY A 52 13.82 42.56 -13.67
C GLY A 52 13.37 44.02 -13.51
N ALA A 53 12.50 44.31 -12.54
CA ALA A 53 12.09 45.67 -12.21
C ALA A 53 13.28 46.51 -11.73
N LEU A 54 14.19 45.91 -10.96
CA LEU A 54 15.38 46.58 -10.45
C LEU A 54 16.41 46.86 -11.56
N SER A 55 16.58 45.95 -12.52
CA SER A 55 17.37 46.21 -13.73
C SER A 55 16.82 47.39 -14.53
N LEU A 56 15.48 47.52 -14.63
CA LEU A 56 14.83 48.66 -15.27
C LEU A 56 15.01 49.97 -14.49
N VAL A 57 14.92 49.93 -13.16
CA VAL A 57 15.20 51.10 -12.29
C VAL A 57 16.65 51.54 -12.45
N VAL A 58 17.61 50.61 -12.41
CA VAL A 58 19.03 50.92 -12.60
C VAL A 58 19.30 51.49 -13.99
N LEU A 59 18.73 50.90 -15.07
CA LEU A 59 18.81 51.46 -16.42
C LEU A 59 18.16 52.85 -16.56
N ALA A 60 17.06 53.12 -15.83
CA ALA A 60 16.45 54.44 -15.79
C ALA A 60 17.35 55.46 -15.05
N SER A 61 18.05 55.04 -14.00
CA SER A 61 19.04 55.85 -13.28
C SER A 61 20.30 56.13 -14.10
N ILE A 62 20.61 55.35 -15.13
CA ILE A 62 21.71 55.64 -16.10
C ILE A 62 21.49 56.98 -16.82
N ARG A 63 20.24 57.51 -16.85
CA ARG A 63 19.86 58.74 -17.55
C ARG A 63 19.95 60.02 -16.70
N SER A 64 20.19 59.92 -15.40
CA SER A 64 20.24 61.06 -14.47
C SER A 64 21.56 61.11 -13.70
N ASP A 65 22.01 62.32 -13.38
CA ASP A 65 23.30 62.71 -12.77
C ASP A 65 23.46 62.27 -11.28
N GLU A 66 23.09 61.03 -10.92
CA GLU A 66 23.10 60.46 -9.56
C GLU A 66 23.90 59.13 -9.47
N SER A 67 25.08 59.08 -10.12
CA SER A 67 25.90 57.87 -10.25
C SER A 67 26.29 57.20 -8.92
N SER A 68 26.59 57.97 -7.86
CA SER A 68 27.04 57.43 -6.57
C SER A 68 25.92 56.80 -5.73
N LYS A 69 24.70 57.35 -5.77
CA LYS A 69 23.53 56.76 -5.11
C LYS A 69 23.07 55.49 -5.82
N ALA A 70 23.05 55.53 -7.16
CA ALA A 70 22.74 54.36 -7.98
C ALA A 70 23.76 53.22 -7.79
N SER A 71 25.05 53.54 -7.64
CA SER A 71 26.09 52.56 -7.32
C SER A 71 25.87 51.92 -5.95
N ARG A 72 25.57 52.72 -4.91
CA ARG A 72 25.38 52.20 -3.55
C ARG A 72 24.13 51.33 -3.42
N ILE A 73 23.02 51.74 -4.03
CA ILE A 73 21.78 50.94 -4.08
C ILE A 73 22.01 49.65 -4.87
N GLY A 74 22.73 49.73 -5.99
CA GLY A 74 23.03 48.56 -6.80
C GLY A 74 23.92 47.52 -6.10
N THR A 75 24.89 47.96 -5.27
CA THR A 75 25.70 47.04 -4.45
C THR A 75 24.89 46.41 -3.32
N GLU A 76 24.06 47.19 -2.62
CA GLU A 76 23.20 46.69 -1.54
C GLU A 76 22.23 45.62 -2.03
N VAL A 77 21.61 45.83 -3.20
CA VAL A 77 20.71 44.83 -3.78
C VAL A 77 21.46 43.61 -4.35
N ALA A 78 22.69 43.78 -4.85
CA ALA A 78 23.50 42.65 -5.31
C ALA A 78 23.95 41.73 -4.14
N GLU A 79 24.21 42.31 -2.97
CA GLU A 79 24.44 41.58 -1.72
C GLU A 79 23.19 40.82 -1.29
N GLU A 80 22.03 41.48 -1.24
CA GLU A 80 20.74 40.84 -0.91
C GLU A 80 20.39 39.70 -1.88
N ILE A 81 20.63 39.88 -3.19
CA ILE A 81 20.46 38.82 -4.18
C ILE A 81 21.41 37.64 -3.90
N SER A 82 22.65 37.90 -3.50
CA SER A 82 23.61 36.82 -3.19
C SER A 82 23.17 36.02 -1.96
N ASP A 83 22.71 36.70 -0.91
CA ASP A 83 22.21 36.06 0.32
C ASP A 83 20.94 35.24 0.07
N ASN A 84 19.99 35.79 -0.70
CA ASN A 84 18.78 35.07 -1.10
C ASN A 84 19.12 33.87 -1.99
N THR A 85 20.06 34.03 -2.92
CA THR A 85 20.47 32.94 -3.81
C THR A 85 21.20 31.82 -3.05
N ALA A 86 22.04 32.16 -2.06
CA ALA A 86 22.66 31.19 -1.17
C ALA A 86 21.63 30.41 -0.36
N SER A 87 20.59 31.08 0.14
CA SER A 87 19.47 30.44 0.84
C SER A 87 18.70 29.48 -0.08
N VAL A 88 18.43 29.87 -1.33
CA VAL A 88 17.78 28.98 -2.31
C VAL A 88 18.69 27.79 -2.67
N ALA A 89 20.00 27.99 -2.79
CA ALA A 89 20.94 26.90 -3.05
C ALA A 89 20.92 25.86 -1.94
N SER A 90 20.93 26.29 -0.68
CA SER A 90 20.78 25.41 0.48
C SER A 90 19.47 24.60 0.43
N ALA A 91 18.36 25.23 0.07
CA ALA A 91 17.07 24.54 -0.06
C ALA A 91 17.06 23.51 -1.21
N VAL A 92 17.77 23.78 -2.31
CA VAL A 92 17.91 22.82 -3.43
C VAL A 92 18.78 21.62 -3.06
N GLU A 93 19.85 21.83 -2.27
CA GLU A 93 20.66 20.74 -1.73
C GLU A 93 19.85 19.84 -0.79
N GLU A 94 19.06 20.43 0.11
CA GLU A 94 18.16 19.70 1.00
C GLU A 94 17.09 18.92 0.22
N LEU A 95 16.49 19.54 -0.80
CA LEU A 95 15.54 18.87 -1.70
C LEU A 95 16.19 17.67 -2.40
N SER A 96 17.44 17.81 -2.86
CA SER A 96 18.17 16.73 -3.52
C SER A 96 18.44 15.54 -2.59
N VAL A 97 18.70 15.80 -1.31
CA VAL A 97 18.82 14.75 -0.28
C VAL A 97 17.47 14.06 -0.06
N ASN A 98 16.38 14.82 0.05
CA ASN A 98 15.04 14.26 0.25
C ASN A 98 14.59 13.40 -0.93
N VAL A 99 14.80 13.85 -2.17
CA VAL A 99 14.50 13.08 -3.38
C VAL A 99 15.23 11.73 -3.38
N ARG A 100 16.50 11.69 -2.95
CA ARG A 100 17.27 10.44 -2.84
C ARG A 100 16.70 9.50 -1.78
N ASN A 101 16.30 10.03 -0.62
CA ASN A 101 15.69 9.23 0.45
C ASN A 101 14.33 8.67 0.04
N ILE A 102 13.51 9.46 -0.66
CA ILE A 102 12.23 9.02 -1.21
C ILE A 102 12.48 7.90 -2.23
N SER A 103 13.43 8.07 -3.15
CA SER A 103 13.79 7.04 -4.14
C SER A 103 14.20 5.71 -3.50
N GLN A 104 15.02 5.75 -2.44
CA GLN A 104 15.39 4.55 -1.70
C GLN A 104 14.18 3.89 -1.02
N SER A 105 13.29 4.69 -0.44
CA SER A 105 12.07 4.21 0.24
C SER A 105 11.08 3.59 -0.74
N THR A 106 10.88 4.21 -1.90
CA THR A 106 10.09 3.71 -3.03
C THR A 106 10.64 2.37 -3.52
N SER A 107 11.96 2.23 -3.68
CA SER A 107 12.58 0.97 -4.09
C SER A 107 12.36 -0.15 -3.07
N LEU A 108 12.52 0.15 -1.77
CA LEU A 108 12.27 -0.81 -0.70
C LEU A 108 10.79 -1.24 -0.65
N ALA A 109 9.87 -0.30 -0.84
CA ALA A 109 8.44 -0.58 -0.89
C ALA A 109 8.08 -1.49 -2.07
N SER A 110 8.67 -1.27 -3.25
CA SER A 110 8.49 -2.15 -4.42
C SER A 110 9.01 -3.57 -4.16
N GLN A 111 10.19 -3.72 -3.54
CA GLN A 111 10.71 -5.03 -3.15
C GLN A 111 9.79 -5.75 -2.14
N THR A 112 9.30 -5.01 -1.15
CA THR A 112 8.38 -5.54 -0.15
C THR A 112 7.06 -5.99 -0.79
N ALA A 113 6.51 -5.22 -1.73
CA ALA A 113 5.32 -5.58 -2.48
C ALA A 113 5.51 -6.88 -3.27
N GLN A 114 6.66 -7.06 -3.94
CA GLN A 114 6.99 -8.30 -4.65
C GLN A 114 7.10 -9.50 -3.70
N ASP A 115 7.64 -9.30 -2.50
CA ASP A 115 7.70 -10.34 -1.47
C ASP A 115 6.31 -10.74 -0.99
N VAL A 116 5.39 -9.79 -0.84
CA VAL A 116 3.99 -10.08 -0.51
C VAL A 116 3.34 -10.93 -1.60
N VAL A 117 3.51 -10.60 -2.89
CA VAL A 117 2.99 -11.42 -4.00
C VAL A 117 3.47 -12.87 -3.91
N ARG A 118 4.77 -13.08 -3.65
CA ARG A 118 5.33 -14.43 -3.49
C ARG A 118 4.72 -15.19 -2.31
N ARG A 119 4.49 -14.50 -1.19
CA ARG A 119 3.86 -15.10 0.01
C ARG A 119 2.39 -15.42 -0.19
N VAL A 120 1.66 -14.57 -0.91
CA VAL A 120 0.26 -14.82 -1.28
C VAL A 120 0.16 -16.07 -2.17
N ALA A 121 1.00 -16.18 -3.21
CA ALA A 121 1.04 -17.35 -4.08
C ALA A 121 1.33 -18.65 -3.31
N ALA A 122 2.27 -18.62 -2.35
CA ALA A 122 2.54 -19.77 -1.48
C ALA A 122 1.33 -20.13 -0.60
N THR A 123 0.63 -19.13 -0.06
CA THR A 123 -0.55 -19.33 0.79
C THR A 123 -1.71 -19.91 -0.01
N HIS A 124 -1.89 -19.48 -1.26
CA HIS A 124 -2.85 -20.08 -2.20
C HIS A 124 -2.59 -21.57 -2.42
N ALA A 125 -1.31 -21.97 -2.57
CA ALA A 125 -0.95 -23.38 -2.70
C ALA A 125 -1.30 -24.21 -1.45
N TYR A 126 -1.06 -23.66 -0.25
CA TYR A 126 -1.44 -24.32 1.01
C TYR A 126 -2.97 -24.45 1.17
N SER A 127 -3.73 -23.40 0.84
CA SER A 127 -5.19 -23.44 0.88
C SER A 127 -5.75 -24.49 -0.09
N SER A 128 -5.20 -24.58 -1.32
CA SER A 128 -5.60 -25.61 -2.28
C SER A 128 -5.26 -27.04 -1.80
N ALA A 129 -4.11 -27.23 -1.14
CA ALA A 129 -3.75 -28.51 -0.54
C ALA A 129 -4.68 -28.89 0.62
N LEU A 130 -5.07 -27.90 1.45
CA LEU A 130 -6.02 -28.09 2.54
C LEU A 130 -7.39 -28.50 2.02
N ASP A 131 -7.90 -27.81 0.99
CA ASP A 131 -9.20 -28.12 0.37
C ASP A 131 -9.26 -29.56 -0.16
N ARG A 132 -8.21 -29.99 -0.88
CA ARG A 132 -8.08 -31.37 -1.35
C ARG A 132 -8.07 -32.38 -0.20
N SER A 133 -7.28 -32.12 0.84
CA SER A 133 -7.18 -32.99 2.02
C SER A 133 -8.52 -33.09 2.76
N SER A 134 -9.23 -31.97 2.92
CA SER A 134 -10.56 -31.94 3.51
C SER A 134 -11.59 -32.73 2.70
N HIS A 135 -11.50 -32.70 1.37
CA HIS A 135 -12.37 -33.48 0.50
C HIS A 135 -12.11 -35.00 0.59
N GLU A 136 -10.85 -35.40 0.64
CA GLU A 136 -10.44 -36.79 0.86
C GLU A 136 -10.93 -37.31 2.22
N ILE A 137 -10.77 -36.53 3.29
CA ILE A 137 -11.29 -36.87 4.61
C ILE A 137 -12.83 -36.97 4.57
N GLY A 138 -13.51 -36.04 3.89
CA GLY A 138 -14.97 -36.08 3.74
C GLY A 138 -15.48 -37.37 3.09
N THR A 139 -14.76 -37.86 2.08
CA THR A 139 -15.06 -39.13 1.40
C THR A 139 -14.90 -40.32 2.36
N ILE A 140 -13.84 -40.33 3.18
CA ILE A 140 -13.61 -41.37 4.18
C ILE A 140 -14.72 -41.34 5.24
N VAL A 141 -15.11 -40.16 5.71
CA VAL A 141 -16.15 -40.01 6.74
C VAL A 141 -17.51 -40.50 6.23
N GLN A 142 -17.88 -40.20 4.98
CA GLN A 142 -19.10 -40.75 4.36
C GLN A 142 -19.08 -42.29 4.26
N MET A 143 -17.92 -42.87 3.99
CA MET A 143 -17.77 -44.33 4.00
C MET A 143 -17.98 -44.90 5.41
N ILE A 144 -17.41 -44.27 6.45
CA ILE A 144 -17.60 -44.69 7.84
C ILE A 144 -19.07 -44.57 8.26
N GLU A 145 -19.74 -43.48 7.89
CA GLU A 145 -21.17 -43.27 8.14
C GLU A 145 -22.01 -44.39 7.50
N SER A 146 -21.70 -44.74 6.24
CA SER A 146 -22.36 -45.85 5.53
C SER A 146 -22.12 -47.21 6.22
N ILE A 147 -20.92 -47.45 6.74
CA ILE A 147 -20.58 -48.66 7.50
C ILE A 147 -21.36 -48.70 8.82
N ALA A 148 -21.47 -47.56 9.52
CA ALA A 148 -22.23 -47.46 10.76
C ALA A 148 -23.72 -47.74 10.53
N GLU A 149 -24.31 -47.20 9.45
CA GLU A 149 -25.70 -47.48 9.09
C GLU A 149 -25.94 -48.95 8.76
N GLN A 150 -25.05 -49.58 7.99
CA GLN A 150 -25.12 -51.02 7.70
C GLN A 150 -24.96 -51.87 8.98
N THR A 151 -24.06 -51.47 9.88
CA THR A 151 -23.84 -52.16 11.16
C THR A 151 -25.07 -52.05 12.05
N ASN A 152 -25.73 -50.89 12.07
CA ASN A 152 -26.99 -50.68 12.79
C ASN A 152 -28.11 -51.59 12.24
N LEU A 153 -28.23 -51.71 10.91
CA LEU A 153 -29.19 -52.62 10.28
C LEU A 153 -28.89 -54.10 10.58
N LEU A 154 -27.62 -54.50 10.56
CA LEU A 154 -27.20 -55.85 10.94
C LEU A 154 -27.52 -56.15 12.41
N ALA A 155 -27.25 -55.21 13.31
CA ALA A 155 -27.56 -55.32 14.73
C ALA A 155 -29.07 -55.40 15.00
N LEU A 156 -29.86 -54.65 14.22
CA LEU A 156 -31.33 -54.73 14.28
C LEU A 156 -31.83 -56.12 13.86
N ASN A 157 -31.32 -56.66 12.75
CA ASN A 157 -31.67 -58.01 12.31
C ASN A 157 -31.27 -59.07 13.35
N ALA A 158 -30.08 -58.94 13.95
CA ALA A 158 -29.64 -59.82 15.03
C ALA A 158 -30.54 -59.72 16.27
N THR A 159 -31.01 -58.52 16.61
CA THR A 159 -31.97 -58.31 17.71
C THR A 159 -33.29 -59.03 17.44
N ILE A 160 -33.79 -58.97 16.19
CA ILE A 160 -35.02 -59.66 15.77
C ILE A 160 -34.86 -61.18 15.88
N GLU A 161 -33.75 -61.73 15.40
CA GLU A 161 -33.52 -63.18 15.42
C GLU A 161 -33.26 -63.69 16.86
N ALA A 162 -32.59 -62.89 17.70
CA ALA A 162 -32.42 -63.19 19.11
C ALA A 162 -33.77 -63.23 19.85
N ALA A 163 -34.70 -62.32 19.54
CA ALA A 163 -36.05 -62.35 20.07
C ALA A 163 -36.82 -63.60 19.61
N ARG A 164 -36.61 -64.03 18.35
CA ARG A 164 -37.23 -65.22 17.77
C ARG A 164 -36.73 -66.53 18.42
N ALA A 165 -35.48 -66.57 18.85
CA ALA A 165 -34.88 -67.69 19.58
C ALA A 165 -35.36 -67.80 21.05
N GLY A 166 -36.14 -66.83 21.55
CA GLY A 166 -36.71 -66.85 22.91
C GLY A 166 -35.62 -66.86 23.99
N ASP A 167 -35.74 -67.75 24.98
CA ASP A 167 -34.81 -67.82 26.12
C ASP A 167 -33.36 -68.14 25.71
N ALA A 168 -33.17 -68.90 24.62
CA ALA A 168 -31.85 -69.23 24.10
C ALA A 168 -31.13 -68.02 23.48
N GLY A 169 -31.87 -66.99 23.06
CA GLY A 169 -31.35 -65.79 22.41
C GLY A 169 -30.98 -64.64 23.34
N LYS A 170 -31.25 -64.73 24.65
CA LYS A 170 -31.06 -63.61 25.60
C LYS A 170 -29.66 -63.01 25.59
N GLY A 171 -28.62 -63.83 25.56
CA GLY A 171 -27.23 -63.36 25.49
C GLY A 171 -26.90 -62.65 24.17
N PHE A 172 -27.42 -63.18 23.05
CA PHE A 172 -27.29 -62.56 21.73
C PHE A 172 -28.03 -61.23 21.62
N ALA A 173 -29.19 -61.11 22.27
CA ALA A 173 -29.97 -59.86 22.29
C ALA A 173 -29.20 -58.72 22.97
N VAL A 174 -28.47 -58.99 24.06
CA VAL A 174 -27.64 -57.98 24.74
C VAL A 174 -26.51 -57.51 23.83
N VAL A 175 -25.78 -58.43 23.20
CA VAL A 175 -24.68 -58.09 22.28
C VAL A 175 -25.21 -57.29 21.08
N ALA A 176 -26.35 -57.70 20.50
CA ALA A 176 -26.96 -56.97 19.39
C ALA A 176 -27.37 -55.54 19.78
N GLY A 177 -27.88 -55.35 21.01
CA GLY A 177 -28.18 -54.03 21.56
C GLY A 177 -26.93 -53.15 21.73
N GLU A 178 -25.84 -53.71 22.24
CA GLU A 178 -24.56 -53.00 22.41
C GLU A 178 -23.98 -52.56 21.05
N VAL A 179 -23.99 -53.47 20.06
CA VAL A 179 -23.52 -53.17 18.68
C VAL A 179 -24.39 -52.08 18.04
N LYS A 180 -25.72 -52.13 18.25
CA LYS A 180 -26.64 -51.09 17.78
C LYS A 180 -26.29 -49.73 18.39
N GLY A 181 -26.03 -49.69 19.70
CA GLY A 181 -25.63 -48.46 20.40
C GLY A 181 -24.31 -47.88 19.87
N LEU A 182 -23.29 -48.73 19.66
CA LEU A 182 -22.01 -48.33 19.08
C LEU A 182 -22.15 -47.80 17.64
N ALA A 183 -22.99 -48.44 16.83
CA ALA A 183 -23.25 -47.99 15.47
C ALA A 183 -23.91 -46.60 15.44
N GLN A 184 -24.86 -46.35 16.34
CA GLN A 184 -25.51 -45.04 16.45
C GLN A 184 -24.56 -43.95 16.96
N GLN A 185 -23.73 -44.24 17.95
CA GLN A 185 -22.67 -43.32 18.40
C GLN A 185 -21.67 -43.01 17.28
N THR A 186 -21.33 -44.01 16.46
CA THR A 186 -20.44 -43.81 15.31
C THR A 186 -21.07 -42.86 14.29
N ALA A 187 -22.35 -43.02 13.97
CA ALA A 187 -23.07 -42.15 13.05
C ALA A 187 -23.15 -40.69 13.56
N GLU A 188 -23.41 -40.50 14.85
CA GLU A 188 -23.40 -39.17 15.48
C GLU A 188 -22.01 -38.51 15.43
N ALA A 189 -20.96 -39.29 15.69
CA ALA A 189 -19.58 -38.83 15.62
C ALA A 189 -19.18 -38.45 14.18
N THR A 190 -19.51 -39.27 13.18
CA THR A 190 -19.23 -38.95 11.77
C THR A 190 -20.00 -37.71 11.32
N GLY A 191 -21.26 -37.53 11.72
CA GLY A 191 -22.02 -36.32 11.42
C GLY A 191 -21.36 -35.05 12.00
N THR A 192 -20.83 -35.13 13.22
CA THR A 192 -20.07 -34.03 13.83
C THR A 192 -18.79 -33.72 13.04
N ILE A 193 -18.06 -34.75 12.61
CA ILE A 193 -16.83 -34.59 11.80
C ILE A 193 -17.18 -33.97 10.44
N THR A 194 -18.25 -34.39 9.78
CA THR A 194 -18.72 -33.81 8.52
C THR A 194 -18.99 -32.31 8.66
N SER A 195 -19.65 -31.88 9.74
CA SER A 195 -19.85 -30.45 10.03
C SER A 195 -18.53 -29.69 10.20
N LYS A 196 -17.53 -30.30 10.87
CA LYS A 196 -16.19 -29.70 11.02
C LYS A 196 -15.46 -29.57 9.69
N ILE A 197 -15.54 -30.57 8.82
CA ILE A 197 -14.93 -30.53 7.48
C ILE A 197 -15.55 -29.42 6.63
N ALA A 198 -16.88 -29.29 6.65
CA ALA A 198 -17.57 -28.21 5.95
C ALA A 198 -17.14 -26.82 6.45
N SER A 199 -16.96 -26.67 7.78
CA SER A 199 -16.42 -25.42 8.34
C SER A 199 -15.01 -25.12 7.86
N ILE A 200 -14.12 -26.13 7.78
CA ILE A 200 -12.75 -25.96 7.29
C ILE A 200 -12.76 -25.54 5.81
N GLN A 201 -13.60 -26.16 5.00
CA GLN A 201 -13.75 -25.83 3.58
C GLN A 201 -14.23 -24.39 3.39
N ASN A 202 -15.25 -23.96 4.14
CA ASN A 202 -15.74 -22.58 4.09
C ASN A 202 -14.65 -21.58 4.48
N THR A 203 -13.95 -21.79 5.60
CA THR A 203 -12.85 -20.91 6.02
C THR A 203 -11.71 -20.88 5.00
N SER A 204 -11.44 -21.99 4.31
CA SER A 204 -10.45 -22.02 3.23
C SER A 204 -10.89 -21.17 2.03
N GLN A 205 -12.19 -21.18 1.69
CA GLN A 205 -12.74 -20.34 0.62
C GLN A 205 -12.72 -18.86 0.99
N ASP A 206 -13.08 -18.52 2.23
CA ASP A 206 -13.01 -17.14 2.73
C ASP A 206 -11.57 -16.61 2.65
N LEU A 207 -10.59 -17.43 3.08
CA LEU A 207 -9.16 -17.11 2.95
C LEU A 207 -8.75 -16.84 1.50
N LEU A 208 -9.26 -17.60 0.52
CA LEU A 208 -8.98 -17.34 -0.90
C LEU A 208 -9.59 -16.01 -1.38
N GLY A 209 -10.71 -15.59 -0.81
CA GLY A 209 -11.29 -14.26 -1.05
C GLY A 209 -10.36 -13.15 -0.55
N GLU A 210 -9.93 -13.24 0.70
CA GLU A 210 -9.00 -12.29 1.33
C GLU A 210 -7.67 -12.19 0.58
N LEU A 211 -7.14 -13.32 0.10
CA LEU A 211 -5.90 -13.33 -0.68
C LEU A 211 -6.04 -12.59 -2.02
N ARG A 212 -7.20 -12.64 -2.68
CA ARG A 212 -7.45 -11.88 -3.92
C ARG A 212 -7.53 -10.38 -3.65
N GLU A 213 -8.15 -9.99 -2.54
CA GLU A 213 -8.15 -8.58 -2.14
C GLU A 213 -6.74 -8.09 -1.85
N MET A 214 -5.92 -8.90 -1.18
CA MET A 214 -4.50 -8.62 -0.96
C MET A 214 -3.71 -8.47 -2.27
N GLU A 215 -3.97 -9.31 -3.28
CA GLU A 215 -3.37 -9.16 -4.62
C GLU A 215 -3.75 -7.81 -5.26
N SER A 216 -5.00 -7.39 -5.14
CA SER A 216 -5.47 -6.10 -5.64
C SER A 216 -4.76 -4.94 -4.93
N VAL A 217 -4.64 -4.99 -3.61
CA VAL A 217 -3.94 -3.95 -2.82
C VAL A 217 -2.47 -3.85 -3.26
N VAL A 218 -1.80 -4.98 -3.47
CA VAL A 218 -0.40 -4.98 -3.94
C VAL A 218 -0.28 -4.42 -5.36
N HIS A 219 -1.26 -4.69 -6.24
CA HIS A 219 -1.28 -4.07 -7.56
C HIS A 219 -1.37 -2.55 -7.47
N THR A 220 -2.27 -2.01 -6.64
CA THR A 220 -2.41 -0.57 -6.42
C THR A 220 -1.12 0.05 -5.86
N ILE A 221 -0.48 -0.63 -4.90
CA ILE A 221 0.83 -0.19 -4.38
C ILE A 221 1.84 -0.06 -5.53
N ASN A 222 1.91 -1.04 -6.42
CA ASN A 222 2.87 -1.04 -7.53
C ASN A 222 2.58 0.08 -8.54
N GLU A 223 1.31 0.41 -8.79
CA GLU A 223 0.92 1.56 -9.61
C GLU A 223 1.36 2.88 -8.98
N SER A 224 1.06 3.08 -7.68
CA SER A 224 1.51 4.27 -6.94
C SER A 224 3.03 4.40 -6.92
N GLN A 225 3.78 3.29 -6.79
CA GLN A 225 5.25 3.35 -6.87
C GLN A 225 5.75 3.84 -8.23
N ASN A 226 5.08 3.47 -9.33
CA ASN A 226 5.44 3.97 -10.67
C ASN A 226 5.16 5.47 -10.83
N GLU A 227 4.04 5.95 -10.27
CA GLU A 227 3.73 7.39 -10.25
C GLU A 227 4.75 8.18 -9.43
N ILE A 228 5.10 7.67 -8.24
CA ILE A 228 6.13 8.27 -7.39
C ILE A 228 7.49 8.28 -8.11
N ALA A 229 7.87 7.21 -8.79
CA ALA A 229 9.12 7.15 -9.55
C ALA A 229 9.17 8.22 -10.66
N SER A 230 8.04 8.45 -11.35
CA SER A 230 7.92 9.55 -12.33
C SER A 230 8.06 10.92 -11.66
N ALA A 231 7.39 11.14 -10.54
CA ALA A 231 7.47 12.40 -9.77
C ALA A 231 8.90 12.69 -9.28
N ILE A 232 9.62 11.68 -8.79
CA ILE A 232 11.03 11.77 -8.40
C ILE A 232 11.88 12.22 -9.59
N SER A 233 11.69 11.63 -10.77
CA SER A 233 12.42 12.01 -11.97
C SER A 233 12.16 13.47 -12.36
N GLN A 234 10.92 13.96 -12.23
CA GLN A 234 10.58 15.35 -12.49
C GLN A 234 11.19 16.30 -11.46
N GLN A 235 11.15 15.95 -10.18
CA GLN A 235 11.74 16.74 -9.09
C GLN A 235 13.26 16.86 -9.25
N GLN A 236 13.94 15.79 -9.66
CA GLN A 236 15.38 15.84 -9.92
C GLN A 236 15.72 16.80 -11.07
N ALA A 237 14.99 16.74 -12.19
CA ALA A 237 15.18 17.66 -13.31
C ALA A 237 14.90 19.14 -12.92
N ALA A 238 13.90 19.38 -12.07
CA ALA A 238 13.60 20.70 -11.54
C ALA A 238 14.73 21.21 -10.63
N ALA A 239 15.26 20.37 -9.74
CA ALA A 239 16.38 20.72 -8.87
C ALA A 239 17.63 21.10 -9.68
N GLU A 240 17.96 20.33 -10.72
CA GLU A 240 19.07 20.63 -11.63
C GLU A 240 18.86 21.98 -12.35
N SER A 241 17.65 22.24 -12.84
CA SER A 241 17.30 23.50 -13.51
C SER A 241 17.41 24.72 -12.59
N ILE A 242 16.97 24.59 -11.33
CA ILE A 242 17.10 25.65 -10.32
C ILE A 242 18.59 25.89 -10.00
N SER A 243 19.38 24.82 -9.85
CA SER A 243 20.82 24.93 -9.62
C SER A 243 21.53 25.68 -10.75
N CYS A 244 21.21 25.38 -12.02
CA CYS A 244 21.73 26.15 -13.16
C CYS A 244 21.29 27.63 -13.12
N THR A 245 20.04 27.89 -12.74
CA THR A 245 19.50 29.26 -12.63
C THR A 245 20.23 30.06 -11.54
N ILE A 246 20.49 29.45 -10.38
CA ILE A 246 21.29 30.04 -9.30
C ILE A 246 22.66 30.50 -9.82
N HIS A 247 23.36 29.64 -10.55
CA HIS A 247 24.67 29.98 -11.11
C HIS A 247 24.59 31.18 -12.07
N SER A 248 23.58 31.20 -12.94
CA SER A 248 23.36 32.33 -13.87
C SER A 248 23.04 33.64 -13.15
N VAL A 249 22.29 33.60 -12.05
CA VAL A 249 21.94 34.78 -11.24
C VAL A 249 23.17 35.31 -10.51
N LEU A 250 23.98 34.43 -9.92
CA LEU A 250 25.23 34.81 -9.26
C LEU A 250 26.22 35.48 -10.24
N ASP A 251 26.37 34.92 -11.44
CA ASP A 251 27.24 35.52 -12.46
C ASP A 251 26.73 36.89 -12.94
N SER A 252 25.41 37.03 -13.08
CA SER A 252 24.77 38.31 -13.42
C SER A 252 24.97 39.36 -12.33
N SER A 253 24.81 38.97 -11.05
CA SER A 253 25.03 39.84 -9.89
C SER A 253 26.50 40.29 -9.79
N ARG A 254 27.46 39.38 -9.97
CA ARG A 254 28.90 39.71 -9.99
C ARG A 254 29.26 40.66 -11.12
N SER A 255 28.74 40.43 -12.32
CA SER A 255 28.93 41.32 -13.47
C SER A 255 28.36 42.72 -13.21
N LEU A 256 27.20 42.81 -12.55
CA LEU A 256 26.60 44.07 -12.12
C LEU A 256 27.50 44.82 -11.13
N CYS A 257 27.96 44.17 -10.06
CA CYS A 257 28.91 44.75 -9.10
C CYS A 257 30.18 45.25 -9.78
N HIS A 258 30.76 44.46 -10.69
CA HIS A 258 31.96 44.87 -11.43
C HIS A 258 31.70 46.11 -12.31
N ARG A 259 30.52 46.22 -12.93
CA ARG A 259 30.14 47.39 -13.74
C ARG A 259 29.88 48.64 -12.90
N LEU A 260 29.29 48.48 -11.71
CA LEU A 260 29.06 49.58 -10.77
C LEU A 260 30.38 50.10 -10.18
N SER A 261 31.29 49.22 -9.77
CA SER A 261 32.63 49.58 -9.27
C SER A 261 33.44 50.37 -10.32
N ARG A 262 33.47 49.93 -11.58
CA ARG A 262 34.17 50.66 -12.67
C ARG A 262 33.59 52.04 -13.00
N ARG A 263 32.37 52.34 -12.57
CA ARG A 263 31.69 53.61 -12.84
C ARG A 263 31.71 54.57 -11.64
N SER A 264 32.13 54.07 -10.47
CA SER A 264 32.34 54.86 -9.26
C SER A 264 33.72 55.52 -9.21
N ASP A 265 34.71 54.98 -9.95
CA ASP A 265 36.05 55.54 -10.16
C ASP A 265 36.07 56.51 -11.35
#